data_AF-A0A835MVY4-F1
#
_entry.id   AF-A0A835MVY4-F1
#
_cell.length_a   1.000
_cell.length_b   1.000
_cell.length_c   1.000
_cell.angle_alpha   90.00
_cell.angle_beta   90.00
_cell.angle_gamma   90.00
#
_symmetry.space_group_name_H-M   'P 1'
#
loop_
_entity.id
_entity.type
_entity.pdbx_description
1 polymer ?
#
loop_
_entity_poly.entity_id
_entity_poly.type
_entity_poly.pdbx_seq_one_letter_code
_entity_poly.pdbx_strand_id
1 'polypeptide(L)'
;MAEKLDPEKRHSFVREGKTVFEWDQTLEEHDLTCAVKTDSSFWTLEDDIMHITLQKRDKGQTWASPILGEGQLDPHSSDLEQKRLMLQRFQEENPGFDFSQAQFTGNCPDPRTFMGGIRNG
;
A
#
# COMPACT_ATOMS: atom_id res chain seq x y z
N MET A 1 35.51 -4.60 3.97
CA MET A 1 34.08 -4.29 4.20
C MET A 1 33.91 -2.87 3.70
N ALA A 2 33.06 -2.65 2.69
CA ALA A 2 32.75 -1.30 2.23
C ALA A 2 31.74 -0.71 3.21
N GLU A 3 32.07 0.43 3.80
CA GLU A 3 31.18 1.21 4.67
C GLU A 3 30.06 1.75 3.78
N LYS A 4 28.79 1.44 4.11
CA LYS A 4 27.63 1.95 3.37
C LYS A 4 27.56 3.45 3.64
N LEU A 5 27.77 4.27 2.61
CA LEU A 5 27.56 5.72 2.69
C LEU A 5 26.05 5.94 2.81
N ASP A 6 25.54 6.10 4.02
CA ASP A 6 24.18 6.58 4.23
C ASP A 6 24.04 7.98 3.60
N PRO A 7 22.84 8.37 3.14
CA PRO A 7 22.59 9.74 2.71
C PRO A 7 22.77 10.67 3.92
N GLU A 8 23.98 11.21 4.12
CA GLU A 8 24.33 12.04 5.27
C GLU A 8 23.52 13.35 5.35
N LYS A 9 22.77 13.69 4.30
CA LYS A 9 22.09 14.98 4.17
C LYS A 9 20.67 14.84 3.64
N ARG A 10 19.71 14.82 4.57
CA ARG A 10 18.30 15.11 4.30
C ARG A 10 18.21 16.51 3.69
N HIS A 11 17.67 16.57 2.48
CA HIS A 11 17.46 17.82 1.77
C HIS A 11 16.22 18.51 2.31
N SER A 12 16.20 19.84 2.27
CA SER A 12 15.03 20.62 2.66
C SER A 12 14.84 21.82 1.73
N PHE A 13 13.59 22.14 1.47
CA PHE A 13 13.18 23.37 0.82
C PHE A 13 12.57 24.29 1.88
N VAL A 14 13.18 25.45 2.06
CA VAL A 14 12.79 26.43 3.09
C VAL A 14 12.24 27.69 2.41
N ARG A 15 11.07 28.16 2.85
CA ARG A 15 10.46 29.42 2.41
C ARG A 15 10.11 30.25 3.64
N GLU A 16 10.52 31.51 3.65
CA GLU A 16 10.26 32.46 4.76
C GLU A 16 10.73 31.94 6.14
N GLY A 17 11.83 31.19 6.15
CA GLY A 17 12.39 30.60 7.39
C GLY A 17 11.64 29.36 7.90
N LYS A 18 10.63 28.87 7.19
CA LYS A 18 9.93 27.62 7.49
C LYS A 18 10.29 26.54 6.48
N THR A 19 10.63 25.35 6.96
CA THR A 19 10.77 24.17 6.11
C THR A 19 9.41 23.81 5.53
N VAL A 20 9.33 23.75 4.19
CA VAL A 20 8.11 23.42 3.44
C VAL A 20 8.07 21.93 3.11
N PHE A 21 9.20 21.33 2.73
CA PHE A 21 9.32 19.89 2.55
C PHE A 21 10.77 19.44 2.74
N GLU A 22 10.94 18.20 3.22
CA GLU A 22 12.22 17.51 3.33
C GLU A 22 12.20 16.22 2.53
N TRP A 23 13.33 15.81 1.97
CA TRP A 23 13.46 14.55 1.25
C TRP A 23 14.87 13.96 1.39
N ASP A 24 14.95 12.64 1.31
CA ASP A 24 16.23 11.92 1.24
C ASP A 24 16.48 11.50 -0.21
N GLN A 25 17.71 11.67 -0.68
CA GLN A 25 18.13 11.20 -2.00
C GLN A 25 19.19 10.12 -1.83
N THR A 26 18.84 8.89 -2.20
CA THR A 26 19.73 7.72 -2.16
C THR A 26 20.12 7.28 -3.57
N LEU A 27 21.18 6.49 -3.68
CA LEU A 27 21.54 5.81 -4.92
C LEU A 27 20.58 4.63 -5.23
N GLU A 28 19.96 4.08 -4.19
CA GLU A 28 19.08 2.91 -4.27
C GLU A 28 17.70 3.33 -4.82
N GLU A 29 17.32 2.74 -5.95
CA GLU A 29 15.95 2.86 -6.48
C GLU A 29 15.01 2.05 -5.59
N HIS A 30 13.91 2.66 -5.16
CA HIS A 30 12.88 2.03 -4.34
C HIS A 30 11.68 1.73 -5.22
N ASP A 31 11.47 0.45 -5.51
CA ASP A 31 10.32 -0.02 -6.27
C ASP A 31 9.05 -0.02 -5.42
N LEU A 32 7.90 0.27 -6.04
CA LEU A 32 6.61 -0.02 -5.42
C LEU A 32 6.37 -1.52 -5.39
N THR A 33 5.66 -2.00 -4.36
CA THR A 33 5.31 -3.43 -4.22
C THR A 33 4.56 -4.00 -5.44
N CYS A 34 3.78 -3.17 -6.15
CA CYS A 34 3.31 -3.51 -7.48
C CYS A 34 3.05 -2.26 -8.34
N ALA A 35 2.77 -2.50 -9.62
CA ALA A 35 2.38 -1.44 -10.55
C ALA A 35 1.11 -0.70 -10.08
N VAL A 36 1.12 0.62 -10.28
CA VAL A 36 0.02 1.54 -9.96
C VAL A 36 -0.45 2.27 -11.22
N LYS A 37 -1.68 2.78 -11.20
CA LYS A 37 -2.22 3.66 -12.23
C LYS A 37 -1.86 5.10 -11.87
N THR A 38 -0.85 5.66 -12.55
CA THR A 38 -0.34 7.00 -12.24
C THR A 38 -1.35 8.12 -12.53
N ASP A 39 -2.20 7.94 -13.53
CA ASP A 39 -3.29 8.86 -13.90
C ASP A 39 -4.43 8.94 -12.87
N SER A 40 -4.55 7.91 -12.04
CA SER A 40 -5.60 7.73 -11.04
C SER A 40 -5.06 7.80 -9.60
N SER A 41 -3.75 7.99 -9.46
CA SER A 41 -3.07 8.18 -8.17
C SER A 41 -2.85 9.67 -7.96
N PHE A 42 -2.92 10.13 -6.71
CA PHE A 42 -2.81 11.54 -6.38
C PHE A 42 -2.22 11.71 -4.98
N TRP A 43 -1.79 12.93 -4.68
CA TRP A 43 -1.35 13.30 -3.34
C TRP A 43 -2.09 14.56 -2.88
N THR A 44 -2.31 14.66 -1.58
CA THR A 44 -2.79 15.87 -0.91
C THR A 44 -1.82 16.26 0.21
N LEU A 45 -1.84 17.53 0.60
CA LEU A 45 -1.08 18.05 1.73
C LEU A 45 -2.06 18.63 2.74
N GLU A 46 -2.19 17.97 3.89
CA GLU A 46 -3.12 18.32 4.97
C GLU A 46 -2.35 18.32 6.30
N ASP A 47 -2.45 19.40 7.08
CA ASP A 47 -1.80 19.54 8.40
C ASP A 47 -0.29 19.17 8.41
N ASP A 48 0.46 19.66 7.42
CA ASP A 48 1.90 19.36 7.21
C ASP A 48 2.23 17.87 6.94
N ILE A 49 1.21 17.04 6.68
CA ILE A 49 1.33 15.64 6.31
C ILE A 49 0.98 15.48 4.82
N MET A 50 1.91 14.89 4.05
CA MET A 50 1.65 14.51 2.67
C MET A 50 0.94 13.16 2.64
N HIS A 51 -0.31 13.15 2.17
CA HIS A 51 -1.10 11.94 1.96
C HIS A 51 -0.96 11.49 0.52
N ILE A 52 -0.30 10.35 0.29
CA ILE A 52 -0.17 9.76 -1.05
C ILE A 52 -1.21 8.65 -1.22
N THR A 53 -2.08 8.80 -2.21
CA THR A 53 -3.05 7.77 -2.60
C THR A 53 -2.60 7.10 -3.90
N LEU A 54 -2.27 5.80 -3.81
CA LEU A 54 -1.85 4.98 -4.94
C LEU A 54 -2.97 4.05 -5.39
N GLN A 55 -3.43 4.21 -6.63
CA GLN A 55 -4.40 3.31 -7.25
C GLN A 55 -3.68 2.07 -7.77
N LYS A 56 -3.85 0.93 -7.10
CA LYS A 56 -3.32 -0.36 -7.55
C LYS A 56 -3.78 -0.66 -8.98
N ARG A 57 -2.87 -1.12 -9.83
CA ARG A 57 -3.22 -1.58 -11.18
C ARG A 57 -4.08 -2.84 -11.13
N ASP A 58 -3.69 -3.79 -10.27
CA ASP A 58 -4.35 -5.08 -10.13
C ASP A 58 -5.25 -5.09 -8.88
N LYS A 59 -6.56 -5.25 -9.08
CA LYS A 59 -7.54 -5.29 -7.97
C LYS A 59 -7.29 -6.52 -7.08
N GLY A 60 -7.49 -6.37 -5.77
CA GLY A 60 -7.36 -7.45 -4.79
C GLY A 60 -5.94 -7.87 -4.44
N GLN A 61 -4.90 -7.23 -4.99
CA GLN A 61 -3.54 -7.49 -4.56
C GLN A 61 -3.29 -6.94 -3.16
N THR A 62 -3.01 -7.82 -2.19
CA THR A 62 -2.57 -7.42 -0.84
C THR A 62 -1.17 -6.83 -0.91
N TRP A 63 -0.94 -5.72 -0.20
CA TRP A 63 0.38 -5.10 -0.06
C TRP A 63 0.78 -5.17 1.41
N ALA A 64 1.92 -5.81 1.71
CA ALA A 64 2.50 -5.72 3.05
C ALA A 64 3.15 -4.34 3.31
N SER A 65 3.47 -3.60 2.26
CA SER A 65 3.93 -2.21 2.29
C SER A 65 3.73 -1.58 0.91
N PRO A 66 3.59 -0.25 0.79
CA PRO A 66 3.66 0.43 -0.50
C PRO A 66 5.02 0.30 -1.21
N ILE A 67 6.12 0.31 -0.45
CA ILE A 67 7.50 0.23 -0.97
C ILE A 67 8.03 -1.19 -0.78
N LEU A 68 8.64 -1.74 -1.83
CA LEU A 68 9.16 -3.10 -1.82
C LEU A 68 10.31 -3.22 -0.81
N GLY A 69 10.14 -4.08 0.19
CA GLY A 69 11.17 -4.39 1.18
C GLY A 69 11.26 -3.42 2.36
N GLU A 70 10.47 -2.35 2.39
CA GLU A 70 10.49 -1.35 3.47
C GLU A 70 9.20 -1.35 4.26
N GLY A 71 9.27 -1.18 5.59
CA GLY A 71 8.07 -0.96 6.42
C GLY A 71 7.02 -2.07 6.31
N GLN A 72 7.45 -3.31 6.04
CA GLN A 72 6.53 -4.43 5.85
C GLN A 72 5.70 -4.66 7.11
N LEU A 73 4.38 -4.77 6.93
CA LEU A 73 3.46 -5.25 7.97
C LEU A 73 3.96 -6.59 8.52
N ASP A 74 3.79 -6.77 9.82
CA ASP A 74 4.04 -8.06 10.43
C ASP A 74 3.11 -9.14 9.83
N PRO A 75 3.46 -10.43 9.93
CA PRO A 75 2.68 -11.51 9.33
C PRO A 75 1.20 -11.55 9.77
N HIS A 76 0.91 -11.14 11.00
CA HIS A 76 -0.46 -11.11 11.52
C HIS A 76 -1.26 -9.97 10.88
N SER A 77 -0.70 -8.76 10.84
CA SER A 77 -1.34 -7.61 10.18
C SER A 77 -1.56 -7.86 8.68
N SER A 78 -0.62 -8.51 8.00
CA SER A 78 -0.75 -8.89 6.60
C SER A 78 -1.91 -9.88 6.36
N ASP A 79 -2.07 -10.88 7.23
CA ASP A 79 -3.18 -11.84 7.18
C ASP A 79 -4.54 -11.16 7.45
N LEU A 80 -4.61 -10.22 8.40
CA LEU A 80 -5.81 -9.43 8.66
C LEU A 80 -6.24 -8.62 7.44
N GLU A 81 -5.30 -7.95 6.77
CA GLU A 81 -5.61 -7.17 5.56
C GLU A 81 -6.07 -8.06 4.41
N GLN A 82 -5.47 -9.24 4.24
CA GLN A 82 -5.90 -10.21 3.23
C GLN A 82 -7.33 -10.69 3.49
N LYS A 83 -7.67 -10.99 4.76
CA LYS A 83 -9.04 -11.34 5.18
C LYS A 83 -10.02 -10.21 4.90
N ARG A 84 -9.64 -8.97 5.22
CA ARG A 84 -10.48 -7.79 4.94
C ARG A 84 -10.77 -7.64 3.44
N LEU A 85 -9.76 -7.77 2.59
CA LEU A 85 -9.91 -7.70 1.13
C LEU A 85 -10.79 -8.83 0.59
N MET A 86 -10.66 -10.05 1.13
CA MET A 86 -11.53 -11.17 0.80
C MET A 86 -13.00 -10.92 1.16
N LEU A 87 -13.29 -10.40 2.36
CA LEU A 87 -14.66 -10.04 2.76
C LEU A 87 -15.24 -8.96 1.86
N GLN A 88 -14.45 -7.92 1.56
CA GLN A 88 -14.87 -6.85 0.66
C GLN A 88 -15.23 -7.39 -0.72
N ARG A 89 -14.41 -8.30 -1.28
CA ARG A 89 -14.70 -8.95 -2.56
C ARG A 89 -16.01 -9.74 -2.52
N PHE A 90 -16.23 -10.57 -1.50
CA PHE A 90 -17.47 -11.35 -1.39
C PHE A 90 -18.71 -10.47 -1.24
N GLN A 91 -18.60 -9.37 -0.51
CA GLN A 91 -19.64 -8.37 -0.37
C GLN A 91 -19.99 -7.73 -1.73
N GLU A 92 -18.98 -7.38 -2.54
CA GLU A 92 -19.16 -6.82 -3.88
C GLU A 92 -19.76 -7.84 -4.86
N GLU A 93 -19.37 -9.11 -4.78
CA GLU A 93 -19.86 -10.18 -5.68
C GLU A 93 -21.27 -10.68 -5.34
N ASN A 94 -21.75 -10.48 -4.11
CA ASN A 94 -23.04 -10.98 -3.63
C ASN A 94 -23.90 -9.85 -3.04
N PRO A 95 -24.43 -8.94 -3.87
CA PRO A 95 -25.30 -7.86 -3.41
C PRO A 95 -26.54 -8.43 -2.71
N GLY A 96 -26.74 -8.06 -1.44
CA GLY A 96 -27.86 -8.52 -0.60
C GLY A 96 -27.49 -9.50 0.51
N PHE A 97 -26.24 -9.98 0.56
CA PHE A 97 -25.68 -10.67 1.73
C PHE A 97 -24.83 -9.69 2.55
N ASP A 98 -24.87 -9.78 3.88
CA ASP A 98 -24.02 -8.98 4.77
C ASP A 98 -22.90 -9.86 5.34
N PHE A 99 -21.65 -9.54 5.00
CA PHE A 99 -20.46 -10.23 5.46
C PHE A 99 -19.72 -9.47 6.58
N SER A 100 -20.30 -8.41 7.15
CA SER A 100 -19.64 -7.57 8.17
C SER A 100 -19.27 -8.33 9.46
N GLN A 101 -19.99 -9.41 9.78
CA GLN A 101 -19.74 -10.27 10.94
C GLN A 101 -19.06 -11.60 10.56
N ALA A 102 -18.73 -11.81 9.28
CA ALA A 102 -18.12 -13.04 8.83
C ALA A 102 -16.65 -13.12 9.27
N GLN A 103 -16.21 -14.33 9.64
CA GLN A 103 -14.83 -14.58 10.04
C GLN A 103 -14.23 -15.71 9.20
N PHE A 104 -12.95 -15.56 8.85
CA PHE A 104 -12.17 -16.63 8.26
C PHE A 104 -11.59 -17.51 9.35
N THR A 105 -11.91 -18.81 9.33
CA THR A 105 -11.24 -19.81 10.15
C THR A 105 -10.12 -20.48 9.33
N GLY A 106 -8.87 -20.36 9.81
CA GLY A 106 -7.68 -20.86 9.11
C GLY A 106 -7.02 -19.84 8.19
N ASN A 107 -6.22 -20.34 7.24
CA ASN A 107 -5.45 -19.50 6.32
C ASN A 107 -6.38 -18.87 5.28
N CYS A 108 -6.32 -17.54 5.16
CA CYS A 108 -7.05 -16.83 4.13
C CYS A 108 -6.42 -17.12 2.76
N PRO A 109 -7.20 -17.48 1.72
CA PRO A 109 -6.68 -17.61 0.37
C PRO A 109 -6.42 -16.24 -0.27
N ASP A 110 -5.69 -16.20 -1.38
CA ASP A 110 -5.41 -14.95 -2.10
C ASP A 110 -6.68 -14.39 -2.79
N PRO A 111 -7.11 -13.15 -2.46
CA PRO A 111 -8.29 -12.53 -3.07
C PRO A 111 -8.24 -12.42 -4.59
N ARG A 112 -7.07 -12.37 -5.21
CA ARG A 112 -6.95 -12.28 -6.68
C ARG A 112 -7.32 -13.57 -7.39
N THR A 113 -7.03 -14.72 -6.79
CA THR A 113 -7.04 -16.01 -7.48
C THR A 113 -8.12 -16.95 -6.97
N PHE A 114 -8.60 -16.75 -5.74
CA PHE A 114 -9.59 -17.61 -5.12
C PHE A 114 -10.93 -17.63 -5.89
N MET A 115 -11.57 -18.81 -5.99
CA MET A 115 -12.89 -19.01 -6.64
C MET A 115 -13.02 -18.38 -8.04
N GLY A 116 -12.03 -18.59 -8.91
CA GLY A 116 -12.04 -18.04 -10.28
C GLY A 116 -11.55 -16.60 -10.38
N GLY A 117 -11.07 -16.04 -9.27
CA GLY A 117 -10.42 -14.74 -9.21
C GLY A 117 -11.34 -13.55 -9.42
N ILE A 118 -10.74 -12.36 -9.40
CA ILE A 118 -11.49 -11.11 -9.55
C ILE A 118 -11.90 -10.94 -11.01
N ARG A 119 -13.21 -10.80 -11.23
CA ARG A 119 -13.77 -10.46 -12.53
C ARG A 119 -13.56 -8.96 -12.77
N ASN A 120 -12.78 -8.62 -13.79
CA ASN A 120 -12.74 -7.25 -14.29
C ASN A 120 -14.06 -7.01 -15.02
N GLY A 121 -14.93 -6.19 -14.43
CA GLY A 121 -16.14 -5.69 -15.07
C GLY A 121 -15.82 -4.76 -16.24
#